data_AF-A0A9R1WZM2-F1
#
_entry.id   AF-A0A9R1WZM2-F1
#
_cell.length_a   1.000
_cell.length_b   1.000
_cell.length_c   1.000
_cell.angle_alpha   90.00
_cell.angle_beta   90.00
_cell.angle_gamma   90.00
#
_symmetry.space_group_name_H-M   'P 1'
#
loop_
_entity.id
_entity.type
_entity.pdbx_description
1 polymer ?
#
loop_
_entity_poly.entity_id
_entity_poly.type
_entity_poly.pdbx_seq_one_letter_code
_entity_poly.pdbx_strand_id
1 'polypeptide(L)'
;MKDLGIPEEKTKPDLKRLLQLCDKNWELIEEKNYRAIADAIFDTQESEASVSFFFQEVEHKKKLDVLHSLDQDARNGLTPIKLRAKSAKFAKATVKAQMASFKRFGVWADWDHPYLTLDPEYEAAQIEVFGQMVFKRYIYRRRKPVHWSPSSCTALAEAELEYPEVHVSKSMYAIFKLLTTPTKDGLLDEFPKLSLAIWTTTPWTIPANVAVAVNSKLQYAIVEVQSPSPDVTSSSEDGKKRIGSVLKGSKIPFFIVALDLLSTLESKWNVKLAVKKTVFGSDLENCRYAHPINGEECPVVIGGDYITTESGTGLVHTAPGHGQDDYIIGLKYNLPIISPVDDEGKFTKEAGIFKGLDVLGDGNAAVIDHLDQISSIIMVEPYKHKYPYDWRTKKPTIFRATAQWFASVEGFREAAMDAISQVVWTPSQGVVMGMQIPTRFEFYFASISDLSSPLQRLKNPSLHFNPSQLPVTHLPTRFTFLLGKYIFASLFFLFVSLDFVDVIAKLIMFSFSFSIYRINDGFGENPVKQPFECDD
;
A
#
# COMPACT_ATOMS: atom_id res chain seq x y z
N MET A 1 -33.17 16.05 -5.41
CA MET A 1 -33.01 17.35 -4.70
C MET A 1 -34.26 17.72 -3.92
N LYS A 2 -35.43 17.84 -4.57
CA LYS A 2 -36.72 18.11 -3.90
C LYS A 2 -37.13 17.00 -2.91
N ASP A 3 -36.92 15.74 -3.29
CA ASP A 3 -37.18 14.59 -2.42
C ASP A 3 -36.16 14.42 -1.28
N LEU A 4 -35.03 15.14 -1.35
CA LEU A 4 -34.01 15.19 -0.30
C LEU A 4 -34.17 16.40 0.63
N GLY A 5 -35.25 17.19 0.48
CA GLY A 5 -35.53 18.35 1.33
C GLY A 5 -34.58 19.53 1.14
N ILE A 6 -33.81 19.58 0.04
CA ILE A 6 -32.87 20.68 -0.24
C ILE A 6 -33.63 21.77 -1.01
N PRO A 7 -33.79 22.99 -0.46
CA PRO A 7 -34.49 24.09 -1.13
C PRO A 7 -33.80 24.49 -2.42
N GLU A 8 -34.57 24.73 -3.49
CA GLU A 8 -34.07 25.01 -4.85
C GLU A 8 -33.16 26.25 -4.92
N GLU A 9 -33.31 27.15 -3.97
CA GLU A 9 -32.59 28.41 -3.79
C GLU A 9 -31.23 28.22 -3.09
N LYS A 10 -31.01 27.06 -2.45
CA LYS A 10 -29.71 26.63 -1.91
C LYS A 10 -28.92 25.73 -2.87
N THR A 11 -29.52 25.35 -3.99
CA THR A 11 -28.86 24.57 -5.04
C THR A 11 -27.93 25.48 -5.84
N LYS A 12 -26.62 25.21 -5.80
CA LYS A 12 -25.62 25.99 -6.56
C LYS A 12 -25.99 26.06 -8.06
N PRO A 13 -25.80 27.21 -8.73
CA PRO A 13 -26.13 27.40 -10.15
C PRO A 13 -25.53 26.33 -11.07
N ASP A 14 -24.31 25.87 -10.76
CA ASP A 14 -23.60 24.86 -11.54
C ASP A 14 -24.21 23.46 -11.42
N LEU A 15 -24.79 23.12 -10.25
CA LEU A 15 -25.52 21.87 -10.05
C LEU A 15 -26.86 21.87 -10.82
N LYS A 16 -27.51 23.04 -10.96
CA LYS A 16 -28.70 23.19 -11.82
C LYS A 16 -28.34 23.02 -13.29
N ARG A 17 -27.17 23.51 -13.70
CA ARG A 17 -26.65 23.36 -15.08
C ARG A 17 -26.27 21.91 -15.39
N LEU A 18 -25.70 21.19 -14.44
CA LEU A 18 -25.39 19.76 -14.53
C LEU A 18 -26.64 18.91 -14.69
N LEU A 19 -27.69 19.20 -13.91
CA LEU A 19 -29.00 18.53 -14.02
C LEU A 19 -29.69 18.82 -15.36
N GLN A 20 -29.56 20.02 -15.93
CA GLN A 20 -30.07 20.36 -17.26
C GLN A 20 -29.28 19.68 -18.40
N LEU A 21 -28.01 19.36 -18.19
CA LEU A 21 -27.17 18.65 -19.15
C LEU A 21 -27.42 17.13 -19.15
N CYS A 22 -27.77 16.54 -18.00
CA CYS A 22 -28.14 15.12 -17.90
C CYS A 22 -29.41 14.76 -18.68
N ASP A 23 -30.30 15.72 -18.93
CA ASP A 23 -31.60 15.50 -19.58
C ASP A 23 -31.54 15.43 -21.12
N LYS A 24 -30.38 15.70 -21.74
CA LYS A 24 -30.23 15.69 -23.20
C LYS A 24 -28.97 14.93 -23.63
N ASN A 25 -29.17 13.66 -23.96
CA ASN A 25 -28.31 12.76 -24.76
C ASN A 25 -26.81 12.75 -24.41
N TRP A 26 -26.40 11.66 -23.79
CA TRP A 26 -25.02 11.29 -23.50
C TRP A 26 -24.24 11.00 -24.80
N GLU A 27 -23.73 12.05 -25.45
CA GLU A 27 -22.56 11.92 -26.31
C GLU A 27 -21.27 12.20 -25.52
N LEU A 28 -20.17 11.58 -25.98
CA LEU A 28 -18.83 11.61 -25.41
C LEU A 28 -18.58 12.89 -24.61
N ILE A 29 -18.32 12.75 -23.30
CA ILE A 29 -18.09 13.88 -22.40
C ILE A 29 -16.97 14.77 -22.98
N GLU A 30 -17.35 15.88 -23.63
CA GLU A 30 -16.42 16.89 -24.12
C GLU A 30 -15.71 17.55 -22.92
N GLU A 31 -14.49 18.06 -23.14
CA GLU A 31 -13.62 18.70 -22.13
C GLU A 31 -14.35 19.69 -21.20
N LYS A 32 -15.32 20.43 -21.75
CA LYS A 32 -16.16 21.40 -21.03
C LYS A 32 -17.07 20.77 -19.94
N ASN A 33 -17.50 19.53 -20.13
CA ASN A 33 -18.38 18.81 -19.20
C ASN A 33 -17.60 18.23 -18.01
N TYR A 34 -16.34 17.84 -18.22
CA TYR A 34 -15.43 17.48 -17.13
C TYR A 34 -15.08 18.69 -16.26
N ARG A 35 -14.86 19.86 -16.87
CA ARG A 35 -14.60 21.11 -16.15
C ARG A 35 -15.77 21.49 -15.24
N ALA A 36 -17.00 21.38 -15.74
CA ALA A 36 -18.21 21.62 -14.95
C ALA A 36 -18.39 20.64 -13.76
N ILE A 37 -18.01 19.36 -13.92
CA ILE A 37 -18.05 18.37 -12.83
C ILE A 37 -16.93 18.65 -11.81
N ALA A 38 -15.73 19.00 -12.26
CA ALA A 38 -14.62 19.36 -11.38
C ALA A 38 -14.92 20.65 -10.60
N ASP A 39 -15.45 21.69 -11.25
CA ASP A 39 -15.86 22.96 -10.63
C ASP A 39 -17.07 22.79 -9.68
N ALA A 40 -17.94 21.81 -9.93
CA ALA A 40 -19.04 21.50 -9.02
C ALA A 40 -18.59 20.79 -7.73
N ILE A 41 -17.43 20.12 -7.78
CA ILE A 41 -16.87 19.32 -6.68
C ILE A 41 -15.74 20.08 -5.94
N PHE A 42 -15.04 21.01 -6.61
CA PHE A 42 -13.83 21.71 -6.12
C PHE A 42 -13.88 23.23 -6.42
N ASP A 43 -13.17 24.07 -5.66
CA ASP A 43 -13.22 25.55 -5.82
C ASP A 43 -12.50 26.05 -7.09
N THR A 44 -12.88 27.23 -7.61
CA THR A 44 -12.45 27.74 -8.94
C THR A 44 -10.93 27.95 -9.14
N GLN A 45 -10.15 28.14 -8.06
CA GLN A 45 -8.68 28.16 -8.16
C GLN A 45 -8.07 26.74 -8.21
N GLU A 46 -8.80 25.73 -7.74
CA GLU A 46 -8.38 24.33 -7.73
C GLU A 46 -8.57 23.67 -9.10
N SER A 47 -9.54 24.12 -9.90
CA SER A 47 -9.80 23.52 -11.21
C SER A 47 -8.77 23.90 -12.28
N GLU A 48 -8.23 25.13 -12.27
CA GLU A 48 -7.19 25.54 -13.21
C GLU A 48 -5.84 24.81 -12.96
N ALA A 49 -5.47 24.60 -11.70
CA ALA A 49 -4.24 23.90 -11.31
C ALA A 49 -4.31 22.38 -11.57
N SER A 50 -5.46 21.75 -11.32
CA SER A 50 -5.67 20.32 -11.61
C SER A 50 -5.64 20.01 -13.10
N VAL A 51 -6.13 20.91 -13.96
CA VAL A 51 -6.15 20.72 -15.42
C VAL A 51 -4.77 20.95 -16.05
N SER A 52 -4.03 21.98 -15.61
CA SER A 52 -2.68 22.25 -16.14
C SER A 52 -1.68 21.13 -15.81
N PHE A 53 -1.81 20.48 -14.66
CA PHE A 53 -0.93 19.37 -14.24
C PHE A 53 -1.36 18.02 -14.85
N PHE A 54 -2.64 17.90 -15.24
CA PHE A 54 -3.22 16.71 -15.87
C PHE A 54 -2.51 16.33 -17.19
N PHE A 55 -1.93 17.31 -17.88
CA PHE A 55 -1.29 17.09 -19.19
C PHE A 55 0.22 16.78 -19.13
N GLN A 56 0.88 16.92 -17.98
CA GLN A 56 2.33 16.67 -17.86
C GLN A 56 2.71 15.25 -17.39
N GLU A 57 1.77 14.42 -16.91
CA GLU A 57 2.10 13.16 -16.19
C GLU A 57 1.49 11.87 -16.83
N VAL A 58 1.13 11.90 -18.12
CA VAL A 58 0.28 10.87 -18.77
C VAL A 58 1.05 9.81 -19.58
N GLU A 59 2.38 9.83 -19.63
CA GLU A 59 3.09 9.13 -20.71
C GLU A 59 3.38 7.63 -20.53
N HIS A 60 3.03 6.97 -19.43
CA HIS A 60 3.62 5.64 -19.17
C HIS A 60 2.76 4.63 -18.40
N LYS A 61 1.52 4.29 -18.81
CA LYS A 61 0.68 3.34 -18.04
C LYS A 61 -0.11 2.30 -18.86
N LYS A 62 -0.14 1.07 -18.32
CA LYS A 62 -0.76 -0.20 -18.78
C LYS A 62 -0.27 -0.80 -20.11
N LYS A 63 0.89 -1.45 -20.03
CA LYS A 63 1.76 -1.87 -21.14
C LYS A 63 1.85 -3.37 -21.46
N LEU A 64 1.06 -4.25 -20.83
CA LEU A 64 1.33 -5.70 -20.93
C LEU A 64 0.58 -6.41 -22.06
N ASP A 65 -0.66 -6.86 -21.91
CA ASP A 65 -1.18 -7.87 -22.87
C ASP A 65 -1.52 -7.34 -24.27
N VAL A 66 -2.10 -6.13 -24.35
CA VAL A 66 -2.40 -5.47 -25.65
C VAL A 66 -1.13 -4.93 -26.32
N LEU A 67 -0.10 -4.64 -25.55
CA LEU A 67 1.12 -4.00 -26.04
C LEU A 67 2.20 -5.02 -26.43
N HIS A 68 2.22 -6.20 -25.80
CA HIS A 68 3.04 -7.35 -26.24
C HIS A 68 2.68 -7.83 -27.65
N SER A 69 1.46 -7.59 -28.12
CA SER A 69 1.02 -7.90 -29.49
C SER A 69 1.24 -6.77 -30.51
N LEU A 70 1.78 -5.62 -30.09
CA LEU A 70 2.01 -4.45 -30.95
C LEU A 70 3.52 -4.20 -31.17
N ASP A 71 3.89 -3.85 -32.40
CA ASP A 71 5.24 -3.39 -32.73
C ASP A 71 5.59 -2.06 -32.03
N GLN A 72 6.89 -1.75 -31.96
CA GLN A 72 7.42 -0.63 -31.18
C GLN A 72 6.94 0.75 -31.70
N ASP A 73 6.72 0.89 -33.02
CA ASP A 73 6.25 2.13 -33.65
C ASP A 73 4.77 2.39 -33.37
N ALA A 74 3.95 1.33 -33.32
CA ALA A 74 2.55 1.40 -32.91
C ALA A 74 2.39 1.79 -31.43
N ARG A 75 3.41 1.58 -30.58
CA ARG A 75 3.38 2.01 -29.17
C ARG A 75 3.57 3.52 -29.02
N ASN A 76 4.42 4.12 -29.85
CA ASN A 76 4.76 5.55 -29.76
C ASN A 76 3.62 6.48 -30.23
N GLY A 77 2.70 5.99 -31.07
CA GLY A 77 1.52 6.75 -31.54
C GLY A 77 0.22 6.56 -30.72
N LEU A 78 0.32 5.92 -29.55
CA LEU A 78 -0.80 5.34 -28.83
C LEU A 78 -1.32 6.27 -27.72
N THR A 79 -2.25 7.17 -28.08
CA THR A 79 -2.94 8.04 -27.09
C THR A 79 -3.85 7.22 -26.15
N PRO A 80 -4.18 7.72 -24.94
CA PRO A 80 -5.09 7.03 -24.01
C PRO A 80 -6.46 6.65 -24.59
N ILE A 81 -7.01 7.47 -25.49
CA ILE A 81 -8.30 7.18 -26.16
C ILE A 81 -8.15 5.99 -27.10
N LYS A 82 -7.10 5.98 -27.93
CA LYS A 82 -6.78 4.85 -28.82
C LYS A 82 -6.51 3.57 -28.03
N LEU A 83 -5.83 3.65 -26.89
CA LEU A 83 -5.59 2.51 -26.00
C LEU A 83 -6.92 1.93 -25.50
N ARG A 84 -7.80 2.78 -24.94
CA ARG A 84 -9.13 2.36 -24.46
C ARG A 84 -9.97 1.70 -25.55
N ALA A 85 -9.97 2.27 -26.76
CA ALA A 85 -10.68 1.68 -27.90
C ALA A 85 -10.13 0.28 -28.26
N LYS A 86 -8.79 0.12 -28.29
CA LYS A 86 -8.16 -1.18 -28.54
C LYS A 86 -8.48 -2.20 -27.44
N SER A 87 -8.43 -1.80 -26.17
CA SER A 87 -8.77 -2.66 -25.04
C SER A 87 -10.23 -3.06 -25.01
N ALA A 88 -11.16 -2.15 -25.31
CA ALA A 88 -12.58 -2.47 -25.45
C ALA A 88 -12.84 -3.47 -26.58
N LYS A 89 -12.14 -3.31 -27.72
CA LYS A 89 -12.21 -4.27 -28.84
C LYS A 89 -11.69 -5.64 -28.43
N PHE A 90 -10.55 -5.70 -27.75
CA PHE A 90 -9.98 -6.95 -27.24
C PHE A 90 -10.92 -7.63 -26.25
N ALA A 91 -11.42 -6.91 -25.25
CA ALA A 91 -12.36 -7.43 -24.26
C ALA A 91 -13.63 -8.01 -24.91
N LYS A 92 -14.24 -7.29 -25.86
CA LYS A 92 -15.42 -7.78 -26.59
C LYS A 92 -15.14 -9.04 -27.42
N ALA A 93 -13.95 -9.17 -27.99
CA ALA A 93 -13.55 -10.39 -28.70
C ALA A 93 -13.40 -11.58 -27.73
N THR A 94 -12.74 -11.36 -26.59
CA THR A 94 -12.57 -12.38 -25.54
C THR A 94 -13.90 -12.83 -24.94
N VAL A 95 -14.83 -11.90 -24.67
CA VAL A 95 -16.19 -12.21 -24.21
C VAL A 95 -16.89 -13.16 -25.17
N LYS A 96 -16.85 -12.88 -26.48
CA LYS A 96 -17.45 -13.78 -27.49
C LYS A 96 -16.83 -15.18 -27.48
N ALA A 97 -15.50 -15.27 -27.37
CA ALA A 97 -14.81 -16.55 -27.31
C ALA A 97 -15.18 -17.34 -26.03
N GLN A 98 -15.21 -16.68 -24.87
CA GLN A 98 -15.59 -17.31 -23.60
C GLN A 98 -17.07 -17.75 -23.60
N MET A 99 -17.97 -16.92 -24.12
CA MET A 99 -19.39 -17.28 -24.29
C MET A 99 -19.56 -18.54 -25.15
N ALA A 100 -18.81 -18.67 -26.25
CA ALA A 100 -18.86 -19.86 -27.09
C ALA A 100 -18.42 -21.12 -26.33
N SER A 101 -17.37 -21.00 -25.51
CA SER A 101 -16.92 -22.09 -24.64
C SER A 101 -17.96 -22.46 -23.59
N PHE A 102 -18.57 -21.49 -22.89
CA PHE A 102 -19.61 -21.76 -21.91
C PHE A 102 -20.86 -22.40 -22.52
N LYS A 103 -21.30 -21.94 -23.70
CA LYS A 103 -22.37 -22.59 -24.46
C LYS A 103 -22.02 -24.04 -24.79
N ARG A 104 -20.77 -24.30 -25.19
CA ARG A 104 -20.27 -25.66 -25.46
C ARG A 104 -20.26 -26.55 -24.22
N PHE A 105 -19.99 -25.99 -23.05
CA PHE A 105 -20.10 -26.70 -21.76
C PHE A 105 -21.56 -26.96 -21.33
N GLY A 106 -22.55 -26.51 -22.10
CA GLY A 106 -23.97 -26.69 -21.79
C GLY A 106 -24.50 -25.73 -20.73
N VAL A 107 -23.78 -24.63 -20.44
CA VAL A 107 -24.26 -23.63 -19.49
C VAL A 107 -25.49 -22.92 -20.06
N TRP A 108 -26.58 -22.93 -19.29
CA TRP A 108 -27.82 -22.20 -19.61
C TRP A 108 -27.78 -20.82 -18.96
N ALA A 109 -27.78 -19.77 -19.78
CA ALA A 109 -27.77 -18.37 -19.34
C ALA A 109 -28.42 -17.48 -20.42
N ASP A 110 -28.73 -16.23 -20.07
CA ASP A 110 -29.10 -15.22 -21.07
C ASP A 110 -27.83 -14.76 -21.80
N TRP A 111 -27.60 -15.37 -22.96
CA TRP A 111 -26.44 -15.09 -23.79
C TRP A 111 -26.63 -13.88 -24.72
N ASP A 112 -27.86 -13.38 -24.85
CA ASP A 112 -28.18 -12.27 -25.74
C ASP A 112 -28.04 -10.92 -25.01
N HIS A 113 -28.20 -10.91 -23.68
CA HIS A 113 -28.07 -9.73 -22.82
C HIS A 113 -27.06 -9.92 -21.67
N PRO A 114 -25.78 -10.24 -21.94
CA PRO A 114 -24.77 -10.28 -20.89
C PRO A 114 -24.52 -8.87 -20.35
N TYR A 115 -24.42 -8.71 -19.03
CA TYR A 115 -23.92 -7.45 -18.46
C TYR A 115 -22.41 -7.35 -18.70
N LEU A 116 -21.93 -6.20 -19.17
CA LEU A 116 -20.50 -5.92 -19.30
C LEU A 116 -20.14 -4.71 -18.45
N THR A 117 -18.99 -4.79 -17.77
CA THR A 117 -18.49 -3.68 -16.95
C THR A 117 -18.07 -2.45 -17.76
N LEU A 118 -18.00 -2.59 -19.09
CA LEU A 118 -17.73 -1.51 -20.05
C LEU A 118 -19.01 -0.87 -20.61
N ASP A 119 -20.19 -1.38 -20.23
CA ASP A 119 -21.46 -0.82 -20.68
C ASP A 119 -21.73 0.50 -19.94
N PRO A 120 -22.25 1.54 -20.63
CA PRO A 120 -22.47 2.86 -20.02
C PRO A 120 -23.36 2.81 -18.78
N GLU A 121 -24.40 1.97 -18.77
CA GLU A 121 -25.32 1.81 -17.65
C GLU A 121 -24.61 1.22 -16.43
N TYR A 122 -23.69 0.27 -16.64
CA TYR A 122 -22.89 -0.32 -15.57
C TYR A 122 -21.92 0.70 -14.98
N GLU A 123 -21.21 1.44 -15.85
CA GLU A 123 -20.32 2.52 -15.41
C GLU A 123 -21.09 3.56 -14.60
N ALA A 124 -22.25 4.03 -15.08
CA ALA A 124 -23.09 5.00 -14.39
C ALA A 124 -23.51 4.53 -12.99
N ALA A 125 -23.94 3.28 -12.85
CA ALA A 125 -24.29 2.70 -11.55
C ALA A 125 -23.08 2.66 -10.59
N GLN A 126 -21.88 2.40 -11.10
CA GLN A 126 -20.65 2.45 -10.29
C GLN A 126 -20.35 3.87 -9.78
N ILE A 127 -20.56 4.89 -10.63
CA ILE A 127 -20.40 6.31 -10.25
C ILE A 127 -21.39 6.67 -9.16
N GLU A 128 -22.64 6.22 -9.27
CA GLU A 128 -23.68 6.50 -8.28
C GLU A 128 -23.30 5.94 -6.90
N VAL A 129 -22.89 4.67 -6.83
CA VAL A 129 -22.43 4.04 -5.58
C VAL A 129 -21.24 4.81 -5.00
N PHE A 130 -20.27 5.18 -5.83
CA PHE A 130 -19.13 5.99 -5.39
C PHE A 130 -19.57 7.35 -4.82
N GLY A 131 -20.48 8.04 -5.51
CA GLY A 131 -21.06 9.30 -5.05
C GLY A 131 -21.74 9.16 -3.69
N GLN A 132 -22.53 8.11 -3.48
CA GLN A 132 -23.15 7.81 -2.19
C GLN A 132 -22.09 7.59 -1.08
N MET A 133 -20.99 6.89 -1.38
CA MET A 133 -19.90 6.70 -0.43
C MET A 133 -19.19 8.02 -0.10
N VAL A 134 -19.03 8.91 -1.07
CA VAL A 134 -18.50 10.28 -0.86
C VAL A 134 -19.43 11.07 0.05
N PHE A 135 -20.74 11.08 -0.21
CA PHE A 135 -21.72 11.79 0.63
C PHE A 135 -21.75 11.28 2.07
N LYS A 136 -21.51 9.97 2.28
CA LYS A 136 -21.38 9.36 3.60
C LYS A 136 -20.00 9.54 4.24
N ARG A 137 -19.08 10.27 3.59
CA ARG A 137 -17.68 10.51 4.03
C ARG A 137 -16.84 9.25 4.20
N TYR A 138 -17.18 8.18 3.48
CA TYR A 138 -16.37 6.97 3.45
C TYR A 138 -15.15 7.12 2.54
N ILE A 139 -15.19 8.05 1.59
CA ILE A 139 -14.08 8.32 0.68
C ILE A 139 -13.23 9.48 1.20
N TYR A 140 -11.92 9.26 1.33
CA TYR A 140 -10.96 10.29 1.73
C TYR A 140 -9.63 10.10 1.00
N ARG A 141 -8.77 11.13 1.07
CA ARG A 141 -7.47 11.12 0.43
C ARG A 141 -6.37 11.24 1.48
N ARG A 142 -5.32 10.43 1.35
CA ARG A 142 -4.15 10.49 2.25
C ARG A 142 -2.87 10.13 1.51
N ARG A 143 -1.73 10.64 1.98
CA ARG A 143 -0.42 10.13 1.60
C ARG A 143 -0.06 9.00 2.57
N LYS A 144 0.02 7.77 2.06
CA LYS A 144 0.27 6.56 2.85
C LYS A 144 1.17 5.61 2.04
N PRO A 145 2.09 4.86 2.67
CA PRO A 145 2.76 3.76 2.00
C PRO A 145 1.74 2.72 1.55
N VAL A 146 1.80 2.38 0.26
CA VAL A 146 0.99 1.33 -0.35
C VAL A 146 1.92 0.39 -1.11
N HIS A 147 1.48 -0.84 -1.34
CA HIS A 147 2.14 -1.71 -2.29
C HIS A 147 2.10 -1.05 -3.66
N TRP A 148 3.27 -0.90 -4.27
CA TRP A 148 3.48 -0.31 -5.58
C TRP A 148 4.21 -1.32 -6.45
N SER A 149 3.71 -1.53 -7.65
CA SER A 149 4.36 -2.35 -8.67
C SER A 149 5.12 -1.43 -9.62
N PRO A 150 6.47 -1.39 -9.58
CA PRO A 150 7.26 -0.63 -10.54
C PRO A 150 7.04 -1.09 -11.98
N SER A 151 6.84 -2.40 -12.17
CA SER A 151 6.60 -3.01 -13.49
C SER A 151 5.26 -2.58 -14.10
N SER A 152 4.23 -2.40 -13.27
CA SER A 152 2.90 -1.97 -13.71
C SER A 152 2.66 -0.46 -13.51
N CYS A 153 3.58 0.26 -12.84
CA CYS A 153 3.50 1.67 -12.46
C CYS A 153 2.16 2.03 -11.76
N THR A 154 1.68 1.15 -10.87
CA THR A 154 0.43 1.33 -10.12
C THR A 154 0.56 0.81 -8.70
N ALA A 155 -0.24 1.38 -7.81
CA ALA A 155 -0.52 0.79 -6.52
C ALA A 155 -1.36 -0.49 -6.68
N LEU A 156 -1.13 -1.44 -5.79
CA LEU A 156 -1.81 -2.73 -5.71
C LEU A 156 -2.48 -2.88 -4.34
N ALA A 157 -3.65 -3.48 -4.31
CA ALA A 157 -4.27 -3.93 -3.06
C ALA A 157 -3.65 -5.24 -2.58
N GLU A 158 -3.79 -5.56 -1.28
CA GLU A 158 -3.29 -6.82 -0.70
C GLU A 158 -3.81 -8.07 -1.44
N ALA A 159 -5.04 -8.01 -1.98
CA ALA A 159 -5.63 -9.11 -2.75
C ALA A 159 -4.97 -9.31 -4.13
N GLU A 160 -4.21 -8.33 -4.60
CA GLU A 160 -3.48 -8.33 -5.89
C GLU A 160 -2.00 -8.72 -5.71
N LEU A 161 -1.64 -9.29 -4.56
CA LEU A 161 -0.29 -9.72 -4.24
C LEU A 161 -0.17 -11.24 -4.15
N GLU A 162 1.01 -11.73 -4.51
CA GLU A 162 1.43 -13.11 -4.32
C GLU A 162 2.74 -13.16 -3.53
N TYR A 163 2.94 -14.20 -2.73
CA TYR A 163 4.08 -14.29 -1.81
C TYR A 163 4.91 -15.55 -2.10
N PRO A 164 5.70 -15.57 -3.18
CA PRO A 164 6.62 -16.68 -3.45
C PRO A 164 7.66 -16.84 -2.33
N GLU A 165 7.93 -18.08 -1.92
CA GLU A 165 8.90 -18.40 -0.86
C GLU A 165 10.37 -18.43 -1.33
N VAL A 166 10.59 -18.25 -2.63
CA VAL A 166 11.89 -18.36 -3.29
C VAL A 166 12.61 -17.03 -3.46
N HIS A 167 12.02 -15.91 -3.03
CA HIS A 167 12.63 -14.59 -3.17
C HIS A 167 13.88 -14.49 -2.28
N VAL A 168 14.96 -13.94 -2.85
CA VAL A 168 16.22 -13.70 -2.14
C VAL A 168 16.51 -12.20 -2.18
N SER A 169 16.48 -11.55 -1.02
CA SER A 169 16.88 -10.15 -0.88
C SER A 169 18.33 -10.03 -0.40
N LYS A 170 18.96 -8.89 -0.66
CA LYS A 170 20.24 -8.54 -0.03
C LYS A 170 19.96 -7.98 1.36
N SER A 171 20.26 -8.77 2.38
CA SER A 171 20.19 -8.34 3.78
C SER A 171 21.49 -7.69 4.20
N MET A 172 21.41 -6.60 4.97
CA MET A 172 22.58 -5.94 5.53
C MET A 172 22.40 -5.58 7.00
N TYR A 173 23.53 -5.61 7.72
CA TYR A 173 23.70 -5.09 9.05
C TYR A 173 24.61 -3.88 8.96
N ALA A 174 24.15 -2.74 9.47
CA ALA A 174 24.88 -1.48 9.40
C ALA A 174 24.87 -0.78 10.77
N ILE A 175 25.77 0.18 10.94
CA ILE A 175 25.87 0.98 12.15
C ILE A 175 25.52 2.43 11.88
N PHE A 176 24.71 3.03 12.75
CA PHE A 176 24.45 4.46 12.76
C PHE A 176 25.09 5.08 14.00
N LYS A 177 26.00 6.04 13.79
CA LYS A 177 26.81 6.61 14.87
C LYS A 177 25.95 7.49 15.78
N LEU A 178 25.97 7.21 17.08
CA LEU A 178 25.30 8.01 18.08
C LEU A 178 26.04 9.35 18.29
N LEU A 179 25.29 10.43 18.39
CA LEU A 179 25.79 11.80 18.55
C LEU A 179 25.52 12.35 19.95
N THR A 180 24.29 12.17 20.45
CA THR A 180 23.88 12.67 21.78
C THR A 180 22.92 11.71 22.45
N THR A 181 22.93 11.71 23.78
CA THR A 181 21.98 10.99 24.63
C THR A 181 21.23 12.01 25.51
N PRO A 182 19.92 11.83 25.75
CA PRO A 182 19.14 12.77 26.55
C PRO A 182 19.47 12.66 28.05
N THR A 183 19.94 11.51 28.51
CA THR A 183 20.40 11.30 29.89
C THR A 183 21.79 11.91 30.11
N LYS A 184 21.97 12.57 31.27
CA LYS A 184 23.26 13.09 31.75
C LYS A 184 24.26 12.01 32.15
N ASP A 185 23.94 10.74 31.93
CA ASP A 185 24.70 9.57 32.38
C ASP A 185 26.01 9.34 31.60
N GLY A 186 26.41 10.28 30.75
CA GLY A 186 27.71 10.25 30.06
C GLY A 186 27.91 8.98 29.22
N LEU A 187 26.84 8.40 28.64
CA LEU A 187 26.94 7.14 27.90
C LEU A 187 27.99 7.22 26.78
N LEU A 188 28.08 8.38 26.13
CA LEU A 188 29.08 8.65 25.10
C LEU A 188 30.48 8.98 25.65
N ASP A 189 30.57 9.40 26.92
CA ASP A 189 31.84 9.58 27.63
C ASP A 189 32.43 8.22 28.03
N GLU A 190 31.57 7.31 28.49
CA GLU A 190 31.92 5.92 28.86
C GLU A 190 32.23 5.07 27.61
N PHE A 191 31.43 5.23 26.55
CA PHE A 191 31.54 4.48 25.30
C PHE A 191 31.74 5.41 24.10
N PRO A 192 32.98 5.88 23.86
CA PRO A 192 33.25 6.77 22.73
C PRO A 192 32.94 6.07 21.41
N LYS A 193 32.23 6.78 20.51
CA LYS A 193 31.80 6.28 19.19
C LYS A 193 30.79 5.13 19.24
N LEU A 194 29.98 5.06 20.30
CA LEU A 194 28.83 4.17 20.37
C LEU A 194 27.94 4.31 19.12
N SER A 195 27.50 3.18 18.58
CA SER A 195 26.68 3.14 17.37
C SER A 195 25.50 2.17 17.49
N LEU A 196 24.39 2.50 16.86
CA LEU A 196 23.19 1.68 16.77
C LEU A 196 23.40 0.64 15.66
N ALA A 197 23.36 -0.65 15.98
CA ALA A 197 23.43 -1.69 14.96
C ALA A 197 22.03 -1.98 14.42
N ILE A 198 21.76 -1.64 13.16
CA ILE A 198 20.49 -1.88 12.50
C ILE A 198 20.58 -3.07 11.55
N TRP A 199 19.43 -3.65 11.23
CA TRP A 199 19.30 -4.67 10.20
C TRP A 199 18.20 -4.29 9.21
N THR A 200 18.42 -4.60 7.93
CA THR A 200 17.37 -4.49 6.91
C THR A 200 17.58 -5.46 5.75
N THR A 201 16.48 -5.90 5.15
CA THR A 201 16.43 -6.65 3.89
C THR A 201 16.22 -5.75 2.66
N THR A 202 16.05 -4.44 2.88
CA THR A 202 15.79 -3.45 1.82
C THR A 202 16.77 -2.28 1.90
N PRO A 203 18.07 -2.48 1.59
CA PRO A 203 19.08 -1.42 1.62
C PRO A 203 18.68 -0.13 0.90
N TRP A 204 17.96 -0.24 -0.22
CA TRP A 204 17.46 0.90 -0.97
C TRP A 204 16.57 1.88 -0.16
N THR A 205 16.07 1.50 1.01
CA THR A 205 15.26 2.36 1.88
C THR A 205 16.07 3.27 2.80
N ILE A 206 17.38 3.03 2.98
CA ILE A 206 18.24 3.84 3.87
C ILE A 206 18.27 5.33 3.50
N PRO A 207 18.29 5.77 2.22
CA PRO A 207 18.21 7.19 1.89
C PRO A 207 16.95 7.90 2.42
N ALA A 208 15.90 7.15 2.77
CA ALA A 208 14.66 7.67 3.35
C ALA A 208 14.56 7.45 4.86
N ASN A 209 15.66 7.04 5.51
CA ASN A 209 15.70 6.82 6.94
C ASN A 209 15.58 8.16 7.70
N VAL A 210 14.70 8.21 8.69
CA VAL A 210 14.45 9.41 9.50
C VAL A 210 14.45 9.13 10.99
N ALA A 211 14.47 7.87 11.39
CA ALA A 211 14.60 7.46 12.79
C ALA A 211 15.14 6.02 12.90
N VAL A 212 15.53 5.63 14.11
CA VAL A 212 15.71 4.22 14.49
C VAL A 212 14.69 3.92 15.60
N ALA A 213 13.85 2.93 15.37
CA ALA A 213 12.87 2.47 16.33
C ALA A 213 13.43 1.36 17.22
N VAL A 214 13.14 1.46 18.52
CA VAL A 214 13.45 0.46 19.55
C VAL A 214 12.20 0.08 20.33
N ASN A 215 12.17 -1.12 20.92
CA ASN A 215 11.08 -1.55 21.77
C ASN A 215 11.35 -1.13 23.23
N SER A 216 10.45 -0.33 23.81
CA SER A 216 10.60 0.15 25.20
C SER A 216 10.76 -0.95 26.25
N LYS A 217 10.18 -2.13 26.03
CA LYS A 217 10.18 -3.24 26.99
C LYS A 217 11.41 -4.15 26.88
N LEU A 218 12.12 -4.11 25.75
CA LEU A 218 13.29 -4.95 25.54
C LEU A 218 14.52 -4.36 26.24
N GLN A 219 15.43 -5.24 26.65
CA GLN A 219 16.76 -4.86 27.10
C GLN A 219 17.73 -4.87 25.93
N TYR A 220 18.59 -3.87 25.91
CA TYR A 220 19.64 -3.68 24.92
C TYR A 220 21.00 -3.74 25.61
N ALA A 221 21.96 -4.38 24.95
CA ALA A 221 23.33 -4.49 25.40
C ALA A 221 24.21 -3.50 24.62
N ILE A 222 25.02 -2.75 25.36
CA ILE A 222 26.19 -2.07 24.82
C ILE A 222 27.33 -3.09 24.80
N VAL A 223 27.76 -3.44 23.60
CA VAL A 223 28.77 -4.47 23.38
C VAL A 223 30.03 -3.87 22.80
N GLU A 224 31.17 -4.35 23.30
CA GLU A 224 32.47 -4.15 22.70
C GLU A 224 32.74 -5.30 21.72
N VAL A 225 33.01 -4.96 20.46
CA VAL A 225 33.35 -5.99 19.46
C VAL A 225 34.81 -6.37 19.58
N GLN A 226 35.05 -7.64 19.86
CA GLN A 226 36.40 -8.19 19.93
C GLN A 226 36.78 -8.79 18.58
N SER A 227 38.08 -8.71 18.22
CA SER A 227 38.61 -9.23 16.97
C SER A 227 38.21 -10.70 16.76
N PRO A 228 38.07 -11.15 15.50
CA PRO A 228 37.70 -12.52 15.19
C PRO A 228 38.64 -13.52 15.87
N SER A 229 38.10 -14.59 16.44
CA SER A 229 38.92 -15.71 16.91
C SER A 229 39.69 -16.30 15.72
N PRO A 230 41.01 -16.54 15.82
CA PRO A 230 41.80 -17.17 14.75
C PRO A 230 41.40 -18.63 14.46
N ASP A 231 40.50 -19.24 15.25
CA ASP A 231 40.09 -20.65 15.14
C ASP A 231 38.80 -20.90 14.34
N VAL A 232 38.18 -19.89 13.71
CA VAL A 232 37.11 -20.13 12.74
C VAL A 232 37.70 -20.03 11.34
N THR A 233 38.19 -21.17 10.86
CA THR A 233 38.57 -21.35 9.45
C THR A 233 37.48 -20.78 8.56
N SER A 234 37.87 -19.82 7.72
CA SER A 234 37.09 -19.35 6.59
C SER A 234 36.91 -20.51 5.60
N SER A 235 35.95 -21.36 5.89
CA SER A 235 35.39 -22.33 4.94
C SER A 235 33.87 -22.25 5.07
N SER A 236 33.32 -21.07 4.80
CA SER A 236 31.94 -21.01 4.33
C SER A 236 31.97 -21.43 2.87
N GLU A 237 31.57 -22.66 2.58
CA GLU A 237 31.29 -23.22 1.24
C GLU A 237 30.20 -22.45 0.46
N ASP A 238 29.76 -21.29 0.94
CA ASP A 238 28.73 -20.47 0.32
C ASP A 238 29.31 -19.05 0.15
N GLY A 239 29.95 -18.81 -1.00
CA GLY A 239 30.67 -17.58 -1.36
C GLY A 239 29.81 -16.30 -1.49
N LYS A 240 28.81 -16.11 -0.63
CA LYS A 240 27.80 -15.04 -0.72
C LYS A 240 27.71 -14.12 0.51
N LYS A 241 28.41 -14.42 1.62
CA LYS A 241 28.46 -13.54 2.81
C LYS A 241 29.67 -12.61 2.74
N ARG A 242 29.45 -11.30 2.93
CA ARG A 242 30.49 -10.25 2.92
C ARG A 242 30.55 -9.58 4.28
N ILE A 243 31.68 -9.70 4.98
CA ILE A 243 31.95 -8.91 6.19
C ILE A 243 32.37 -7.49 5.77
N GLY A 244 31.71 -6.51 6.36
CA GLY A 244 31.90 -5.09 6.06
C GLY A 244 33.17 -4.51 6.66
N SER A 245 33.51 -3.30 6.22
CA SER A 245 34.76 -2.64 6.60
C SER A 245 34.80 -2.19 8.07
N VAL A 246 33.66 -2.05 8.76
CA VAL A 246 33.65 -1.59 10.16
C VAL A 246 34.34 -2.58 11.11
N LEU A 247 34.23 -3.87 10.83
CA LEU A 247 34.87 -4.93 11.62
C LEU A 247 36.36 -5.11 11.29
N LYS A 248 36.86 -4.46 10.23
CA LYS A 248 38.27 -4.52 9.81
C LYS A 248 39.11 -3.37 10.38
N GLY A 249 38.48 -2.38 11.01
CA GLY A 249 39.15 -1.20 11.54
C GLY A 249 40.01 -1.51 12.77
N SER A 250 41.11 -0.77 12.94
CA SER A 250 42.03 -0.93 14.10
C SER A 250 41.49 -0.39 15.43
N LYS A 251 40.29 0.19 15.45
CA LYS A 251 39.66 0.74 16.66
C LYS A 251 38.53 -0.18 17.09
N ILE A 252 38.49 -0.49 18.39
CA ILE A 252 37.43 -1.30 18.99
C ILE A 252 36.10 -0.53 18.91
N PRO A 253 35.10 -1.04 18.18
CA PRO A 253 33.81 -0.37 18.07
C PRO A 253 32.84 -0.83 19.17
N PHE A 254 31.99 0.10 19.64
CA PHE A 254 30.90 -0.19 20.56
C PHE A 254 29.55 -0.15 19.85
N PHE A 255 28.76 -1.22 19.98
CA PHE A 255 27.45 -1.33 19.36
C PHE A 255 26.32 -1.47 20.38
N ILE A 256 25.13 -1.02 20.01
CA ILE A 256 23.88 -1.31 20.71
C ILE A 256 23.12 -2.37 19.91
N VAL A 257 22.78 -3.48 20.57
CA VAL A 257 21.97 -4.59 20.04
C VAL A 257 21.01 -5.09 21.12
N ALA A 258 19.91 -5.76 20.75
CA ALA A 258 19.05 -6.40 21.74
C ALA A 258 19.80 -7.53 22.47
N LEU A 259 19.62 -7.60 23.79
CA LEU A 259 20.34 -8.53 24.66
C LEU A 259 20.10 -10.00 24.28
N ASP A 260 18.86 -10.35 23.94
CA ASP A 260 18.47 -11.72 23.60
C ASP A 260 19.04 -12.19 22.25
N LEU A 261 19.48 -11.26 21.39
CA LEU A 261 20.02 -11.56 20.05
C LEU A 261 21.54 -11.75 20.06
N LEU A 262 22.23 -11.58 21.19
CA LEU A 262 23.69 -11.62 21.27
C LEU A 262 24.30 -12.90 20.70
N SER A 263 23.86 -14.06 21.16
CA SER A 263 24.39 -15.37 20.71
C SER A 263 24.21 -15.58 19.21
N THR A 264 23.07 -15.14 18.67
CA THR A 264 22.77 -15.22 17.24
C THR A 264 23.67 -14.28 16.44
N LEU A 265 23.91 -13.06 16.94
CA LEU A 265 24.74 -12.06 16.28
C LEU A 265 26.23 -12.41 16.35
N GLU A 266 26.73 -12.96 17.46
CA GLU A 266 28.10 -13.48 17.58
C GLU A 266 28.37 -14.55 16.54
N SER A 267 27.46 -15.52 16.41
CA SER A 267 27.55 -16.58 15.40
C SER A 267 27.46 -16.02 13.97
N LYS A 268 26.51 -15.13 13.70
CA LYS A 268 26.31 -14.56 12.36
C LYS A 268 27.47 -13.69 11.90
N TRP A 269 27.95 -12.80 12.75
CA TRP A 269 29.01 -11.84 12.43
C TRP A 269 30.40 -12.44 12.60
N ASN A 270 30.51 -13.65 13.17
CA ASN A 270 31.76 -14.33 13.47
C ASN A 270 32.71 -13.46 14.33
N VAL A 271 32.14 -12.83 15.36
CA VAL A 271 32.86 -11.97 16.32
C VAL A 271 32.38 -12.29 17.73
N LYS A 272 33.20 -11.99 18.72
CA LYS A 272 32.80 -12.05 20.13
C LYS A 272 32.30 -10.68 20.57
N LEU A 273 31.13 -10.64 21.20
CA LEU A 273 30.47 -9.42 21.66
C LEU A 273 30.53 -9.38 23.19
N ALA A 274 31.48 -8.61 23.73
CA ALA A 274 31.62 -8.47 25.18
C ALA A 274 30.64 -7.42 25.70
N VAL A 275 29.64 -7.83 26.48
CA VAL A 275 28.68 -6.93 27.11
C VAL A 275 29.39 -6.05 28.14
N LYS A 276 29.25 -4.73 27.98
CA LYS A 276 29.78 -3.73 28.92
C LYS A 276 28.70 -3.17 29.83
N LYS A 277 27.50 -2.94 29.28
CA LYS A 277 26.37 -2.35 29.99
C LYS A 277 25.06 -2.81 29.36
N THR A 278 24.00 -2.87 30.15
CA THR A 278 22.64 -3.10 29.68
C THR A 278 21.78 -1.88 29.97
N VAL A 279 20.87 -1.59 29.06
CA VAL A 279 19.92 -0.46 29.13
C VAL A 279 18.55 -0.94 28.66
N PHE A 280 17.47 -0.30 29.10
CA PHE A 280 16.16 -0.56 28.53
C PHE A 280 15.95 0.25 27.24
N GLY A 281 15.10 -0.23 26.35
CA GLY A 281 14.75 0.52 25.14
C GLY A 281 14.14 1.90 25.44
N SER A 282 13.46 2.05 26.59
CA SER A 282 12.99 3.35 27.10
C SER A 282 14.11 4.36 27.31
N ASP A 283 15.30 3.90 27.69
CA ASP A 283 16.44 4.76 28.00
C ASP A 283 17.13 5.27 26.71
N LEU A 284 16.84 4.63 25.58
CA LEU A 284 17.37 4.99 24.26
C LEU A 284 16.47 6.00 23.53
N GLU A 285 15.23 6.20 23.99
CA GLU A 285 14.31 7.17 23.39
C GLU A 285 14.94 8.57 23.37
N ASN A 286 14.79 9.29 22.27
CA ASN A 286 15.34 10.63 22.06
C ASN A 286 16.87 10.73 21.98
N CYS A 287 17.63 9.63 21.97
CA CYS A 287 19.01 9.69 21.49
C CYS A 287 19.06 10.27 20.06
N ARG A 288 20.14 10.96 19.69
CA ARG A 288 20.36 11.43 18.33
C ARG A 288 21.51 10.66 17.69
N TYR A 289 21.33 10.25 16.45
CA TYR A 289 22.38 9.63 15.64
C TYR A 289 22.58 10.43 14.35
N ALA A 290 23.76 10.28 13.74
CA ALA A 290 24.05 10.83 12.42
C ALA A 290 23.50 9.88 11.35
N HIS A 291 22.60 10.37 10.51
CA HIS A 291 22.14 9.64 9.34
C HIS A 291 23.34 9.30 8.43
N PRO A 292 23.50 8.04 8.00
CA PRO A 292 24.77 7.57 7.45
C PRO A 292 25.14 8.19 6.10
N ILE A 293 24.17 8.71 5.32
CA ILE A 293 24.43 9.23 3.97
C ILE A 293 24.62 10.75 3.96
N ASN A 294 23.77 11.50 4.66
CA ASN A 294 23.75 12.96 4.62
C ASN A 294 24.27 13.62 5.90
N GLY A 295 24.52 12.84 6.97
CA GLY A 295 25.01 13.34 8.26
C GLY A 295 24.00 14.11 9.10
N GLU A 296 22.73 14.19 8.67
CA GLU A 296 21.68 14.87 9.43
C GLU A 296 21.43 14.17 10.77
N GLU A 297 21.03 14.93 11.79
CA GLU A 297 20.70 14.36 13.09
C GLU A 297 19.29 13.76 13.09
N CYS A 298 19.20 12.46 13.35
CA CYS A 298 17.93 11.74 13.41
C CYS A 298 17.67 11.19 14.83
N PRO A 299 16.40 11.11 15.27
CA PRO A 299 16.03 10.60 16.58
C PRO A 299 15.95 9.07 16.65
N VAL A 300 16.26 8.52 17.81
CA VAL A 300 15.79 7.20 18.24
C VAL A 300 14.39 7.35 18.84
N VAL A 301 13.46 6.50 18.44
CA VAL A 301 12.04 6.56 18.83
C VAL A 301 11.56 5.25 19.43
N ILE A 302 10.54 5.30 20.29
CA ILE A 302 9.88 4.07 20.75
C ILE A 302 8.94 3.56 19.67
N GLY A 303 9.28 2.40 19.12
CA GLY A 303 8.48 1.63 18.19
C GLY A 303 7.38 0.82 18.89
N GLY A 304 6.94 -0.25 18.23
CA GLY A 304 5.85 -1.11 18.69
C GLY A 304 6.28 -2.57 18.86
N ASP A 305 5.27 -3.43 19.04
CA ASP A 305 5.46 -4.87 19.28
C ASP A 305 5.96 -5.62 18.02
N TYR A 306 6.02 -4.96 16.85
CA TYR A 306 6.63 -5.53 15.63
C TYR A 306 8.17 -5.65 15.74
N ILE A 307 8.78 -4.99 16.72
CA ILE A 307 10.21 -5.12 17.04
C ILE A 307 10.37 -6.25 18.04
N THR A 308 10.81 -7.41 17.54
CA THR A 308 10.98 -8.65 18.30
C THR A 308 12.46 -9.06 18.40
N THR A 309 12.72 -10.13 19.16
CA THR A 309 14.05 -10.75 19.31
C THR A 309 14.18 -12.04 18.48
N GLU A 310 13.33 -12.22 17.46
CA GLU A 310 13.37 -13.39 16.57
C GLU A 310 14.34 -13.22 15.40
N SER A 311 14.60 -11.98 14.96
CA SER A 311 15.48 -11.69 13.83
C SER A 311 16.07 -10.27 13.88
N GLY A 312 17.12 -10.04 13.09
CA GLY A 312 17.78 -8.74 13.01
C GLY A 312 18.65 -8.43 14.23
N THR A 313 18.59 -7.18 14.69
CA THR A 313 19.37 -6.69 15.84
C THR A 313 18.50 -6.18 16.99
N GLY A 314 17.18 -6.14 16.81
CA GLY A 314 16.24 -5.48 17.72
C GLY A 314 16.21 -3.96 17.60
N LEU A 315 16.97 -3.36 16.66
CA LEU A 315 16.87 -1.95 16.27
C LEU A 315 16.45 -1.88 14.81
N VAL A 316 15.35 -1.20 14.54
CA VAL A 316 14.75 -1.11 13.21
C VAL A 316 14.94 0.29 12.67
N HIS A 317 15.65 0.43 11.55
CA HIS A 317 15.71 1.71 10.85
C HIS A 317 14.30 2.03 10.30
N THR A 318 13.87 3.28 10.41
CA THR A 318 12.50 3.70 10.12
C THR A 318 12.47 4.64 8.93
N ALA A 319 11.73 4.25 7.88
CA ALA A 319 11.49 5.02 6.68
C ALA A 319 9.96 5.11 6.42
N PRO A 320 9.25 6.12 6.97
CA PRO A 320 7.79 6.21 6.94
C PRO A 320 7.14 6.17 5.56
N GLY A 321 7.90 6.48 4.49
CA GLY A 321 7.42 6.36 3.13
C GLY A 321 7.43 4.95 2.55
N HIS A 322 7.98 3.96 3.27
CA HIS A 322 8.29 2.62 2.75
C HIS A 322 7.87 1.47 3.68
N GLY A 323 7.11 1.76 4.75
CA GLY A 323 6.61 0.72 5.65
C GLY A 323 5.36 1.19 6.41
N GLN A 324 4.41 0.28 6.64
CA GLN A 324 3.17 0.60 7.34
C GLN A 324 3.40 0.93 8.83
N ASP A 325 4.22 0.13 9.52
CA ASP A 325 4.58 0.38 10.92
C ASP A 325 5.42 1.65 11.05
N ASP A 326 6.37 1.85 10.14
CA ASP A 326 7.18 3.07 10.04
C ASP A 326 6.32 4.31 9.84
N TYR A 327 5.27 4.22 9.03
CA TYR A 327 4.31 5.30 8.82
C TYR A 327 3.54 5.64 10.09
N ILE A 328 3.06 4.65 10.84
CA ILE A 328 2.33 4.86 12.09
C ILE A 328 3.23 5.56 13.12
N ILE A 329 4.48 5.12 13.25
CA ILE A 329 5.47 5.79 14.11
C ILE A 329 5.80 7.18 13.61
N GLY A 330 5.95 7.34 12.30
CA GLY A 330 6.19 8.62 11.67
C GLY A 330 5.10 9.63 12.00
N LEU A 331 3.83 9.20 11.98
CA LEU A 331 2.72 10.04 12.44
C LEU A 331 2.79 10.35 13.94
N LYS A 332 3.09 9.35 14.78
CA LYS A 332 3.17 9.50 16.25
C LYS A 332 4.24 10.51 16.67
N TYR A 333 5.42 10.49 16.05
CA TYR A 333 6.54 11.37 16.36
C TYR A 333 6.67 12.57 15.41
N ASN A 334 5.70 12.78 14.52
CA ASN A 334 5.71 13.83 13.51
C ASN A 334 6.99 13.83 12.65
N LEU A 335 7.44 12.64 12.23
CA LEU A 335 8.58 12.45 11.35
C LEU A 335 8.20 12.70 9.89
N PRO A 336 9.14 13.20 9.06
CA PRO A 336 8.87 13.44 7.65
C PRO A 336 8.60 12.13 6.88
N ILE A 337 7.57 12.14 6.03
CA ILE A 337 7.20 10.99 5.19
C ILE A 337 7.91 11.11 3.85
N ILE A 338 9.18 10.70 3.83
CA ILE A 338 10.07 10.76 2.66
C ILE A 338 9.90 9.48 1.84
N SER A 339 9.79 9.61 0.52
CA SER A 339 9.73 8.46 -0.40
C SER A 339 10.44 8.83 -1.70
N PRO A 340 11.78 8.74 -1.75
CA PRO A 340 12.58 9.32 -2.82
C PRO A 340 12.62 8.37 -4.03
N VAL A 341 11.48 7.79 -4.42
CA VAL A 341 11.33 6.81 -5.50
C VAL A 341 10.20 7.26 -6.44
N ASP A 342 10.44 7.20 -7.74
CA ASP A 342 9.46 7.55 -8.77
C ASP A 342 8.49 6.39 -9.08
N ASP A 343 7.65 6.58 -10.09
CA ASP A 343 6.64 5.60 -10.49
C ASP A 343 7.26 4.35 -11.15
N GLU A 344 8.46 4.44 -11.73
CA GLU A 344 9.19 3.34 -12.36
C GLU A 344 10.06 2.55 -11.36
N GLY A 345 10.08 2.94 -10.09
CA GLY A 345 10.93 2.33 -9.08
C GLY A 345 12.38 2.79 -9.14
N LYS A 346 12.65 3.99 -9.68
CA LYS A 346 13.99 4.59 -9.66
C LYS A 346 14.09 5.67 -8.60
N PHE A 347 15.29 5.86 -8.07
CA PHE A 347 15.55 6.94 -7.13
C PHE A 347 15.37 8.33 -7.78
N THR A 348 14.68 9.21 -7.07
CA THR A 348 14.51 10.61 -7.46
C THR A 348 15.72 11.46 -7.03
N LYS A 349 15.67 12.76 -7.31
CA LYS A 349 16.69 13.73 -6.84
C LYS A 349 16.82 13.79 -5.31
N GLU A 350 15.78 13.41 -4.56
CA GLU A 350 15.79 13.42 -3.09
C GLU A 350 16.75 12.38 -2.51
N ALA A 351 17.08 11.32 -3.26
CA ALA A 351 18.06 10.30 -2.85
C ALA A 351 19.52 10.73 -3.10
N GLY A 352 19.77 11.97 -3.54
CA GLY A 352 21.12 12.50 -3.76
C GLY A 352 21.92 11.70 -4.78
N ILE A 353 23.02 11.10 -4.33
CA ILE A 353 23.98 10.38 -5.17
C ILE A 353 23.41 9.13 -5.86
N PHE A 354 22.26 8.61 -5.40
CA PHE A 354 21.65 7.40 -5.95
C PHE A 354 20.64 7.67 -7.07
N LYS A 355 20.41 8.95 -7.42
CA LYS A 355 19.42 9.37 -8.40
C LYS A 355 19.49 8.55 -9.70
N GLY A 356 18.33 8.06 -10.14
CA GLY A 356 18.15 7.34 -11.41
C GLY A 356 18.40 5.84 -11.35
N LEU A 357 18.96 5.31 -10.25
CA LEU A 357 19.16 3.87 -10.10
C LEU A 357 17.84 3.16 -9.73
N ASP A 358 17.63 1.97 -10.27
CA ASP A 358 16.51 1.07 -9.94
C ASP A 358 16.67 0.53 -8.52
N VAL A 359 15.67 0.77 -7.66
CA VAL A 359 15.71 0.38 -6.24
C VAL A 359 15.70 -1.13 -6.01
N LEU A 360 15.11 -1.90 -6.93
CA LEU A 360 15.10 -3.37 -6.88
C LEU A 360 16.32 -3.99 -7.59
N GLY A 361 16.99 -3.22 -8.44
CA GLY A 361 18.24 -3.59 -9.12
C GLY A 361 19.47 -2.98 -8.45
N ASP A 362 20.19 -2.15 -9.21
CA ASP A 362 21.51 -1.60 -8.84
C ASP A 362 21.47 -0.67 -7.63
N GLY A 363 20.32 -0.10 -7.29
CA GLY A 363 20.14 0.80 -6.15
C GLY A 363 20.52 0.15 -4.81
N ASN A 364 20.17 -1.13 -4.61
CA ASN A 364 20.59 -1.86 -3.40
C ASN A 364 22.11 -1.99 -3.31
N ALA A 365 22.77 -2.29 -4.43
CA ALA A 365 24.23 -2.43 -4.46
C ALA A 365 24.91 -1.09 -4.19
N ALA A 366 24.43 -0.02 -4.83
CA ALA A 366 24.99 1.32 -4.66
C ALA A 366 24.89 1.82 -3.20
N VAL A 367 23.76 1.60 -2.53
CA VAL A 367 23.62 1.96 -1.10
C VAL A 367 24.58 1.14 -0.23
N ILE A 368 24.67 -0.17 -0.44
CA ILE A 368 25.59 -1.03 0.30
C ILE A 368 27.04 -0.56 0.12
N ASP A 369 27.45 -0.31 -1.12
CA ASP A 369 28.82 0.07 -1.43
C ASP A 369 29.18 1.45 -0.86
N HIS A 370 28.25 2.40 -0.88
CA HIS A 370 28.44 3.70 -0.23
C HIS A 370 28.59 3.55 1.29
N LEU A 371 27.73 2.76 1.94
CA LEU A 371 27.81 2.50 3.37
C LEU A 371 29.12 1.76 3.76
N ASP A 372 29.63 0.89 2.90
CA ASP A 372 30.90 0.19 3.14
C ASP A 372 32.11 1.13 2.98
N GLN A 373 32.05 2.09 2.04
CA GLN A 373 33.08 3.13 1.86
C GLN A 373 33.24 4.02 3.09
N ILE A 374 32.15 4.33 3.79
CA ILE A 374 32.15 5.14 5.02
C ILE A 374 32.31 4.29 6.30
N SER A 375 32.66 3.01 6.16
CA SER A 375 32.82 2.07 7.28
C SER A 375 31.61 1.96 8.20
N SER A 376 30.42 1.87 7.61
CA SER A 376 29.17 1.68 8.35
C SER A 376 28.56 0.28 8.18
N ILE A 377 29.15 -0.62 7.38
CA ILE A 377 28.64 -1.99 7.20
C ILE A 377 29.32 -2.97 8.16
N ILE A 378 28.53 -3.79 8.83
CA ILE A 378 28.96 -4.95 9.64
C ILE A 378 29.03 -6.19 8.75
N MET A 379 27.93 -6.52 8.07
CA MET A 379 27.81 -7.72 7.24
C MET A 379 26.72 -7.56 6.19
N VAL A 380 26.90 -8.19 5.03
CA VAL A 380 25.89 -8.36 3.99
C VAL A 380 25.73 -9.85 3.67
N GLU A 381 24.50 -10.33 3.56
CA GLU A 381 24.19 -11.72 3.24
C GLU A 381 22.94 -11.83 2.35
N PRO A 382 22.83 -12.88 1.49
CA PRO A 382 21.57 -13.22 0.86
C PRO A 382 20.56 -13.70 1.91
N TYR A 383 19.31 -13.24 1.82
CA TYR A 383 18.25 -13.60 2.74
C TYR A 383 17.02 -14.09 1.99
N LYS A 384 16.69 -15.38 2.16
CA LYS A 384 15.54 -16.03 1.53
C LYS A 384 14.31 -15.86 2.40
N HIS A 385 13.24 -15.30 1.86
CA HIS A 385 12.00 -15.05 2.60
C HIS A 385 10.80 -14.85 1.67
N LYS A 386 9.60 -14.75 2.25
CA LYS A 386 8.37 -14.40 1.53
C LYS A 386 8.39 -12.92 1.18
N TYR A 387 8.18 -12.60 -0.09
CA TYR A 387 8.19 -11.23 -0.57
C TYR A 387 6.99 -10.96 -1.47
N PRO A 388 6.34 -9.78 -1.41
CA PRO A 388 5.15 -9.48 -2.21
C PRO A 388 5.49 -9.22 -3.68
N TYR A 389 4.83 -9.97 -4.56
CA TYR A 389 4.94 -9.88 -6.01
C TYR A 389 3.60 -9.45 -6.59
N ASP A 390 3.65 -8.69 -7.69
CA ASP A 390 2.49 -8.33 -8.48
C ASP A 390 1.92 -9.60 -9.13
N TRP A 391 0.66 -9.92 -8.82
CA TRP A 391 0.01 -11.15 -9.30
C TRP A 391 -0.07 -11.26 -10.83
N ARG A 392 -0.02 -10.15 -11.57
CA ARG A 392 -0.05 -10.16 -13.04
C ARG A 392 1.35 -10.25 -13.62
N THR A 393 2.24 -9.36 -13.20
CA THR A 393 3.59 -9.29 -13.80
C THR A 393 4.56 -10.32 -13.23
N LYS A 394 4.21 -10.96 -12.10
CA LYS A 394 5.07 -11.86 -11.33
C LYS A 394 6.44 -11.24 -11.01
N LYS A 395 6.45 -9.91 -10.79
CA LYS A 395 7.64 -9.15 -10.42
C LYS A 395 7.52 -8.59 -9.00
N PRO A 396 8.64 -8.36 -8.29
CA PRO A 396 8.61 -7.85 -6.93
C PRO A 396 7.97 -6.46 -6.85
N THR A 397 7.23 -6.22 -5.77
CA THR A 397 6.63 -4.92 -5.44
C THR A 397 7.46 -4.18 -4.40
N ILE A 398 7.22 -2.88 -4.24
CA ILE A 398 7.82 -2.07 -3.17
C ILE A 398 6.72 -1.39 -2.36
N PHE A 399 7.01 -1.00 -1.13
CA PHE A 399 6.18 0.00 -0.46
C PHE A 399 6.62 1.40 -0.86
N ARG A 400 5.66 2.24 -1.23
CA ARG A 400 5.92 3.63 -1.61
C ARG A 400 4.78 4.53 -1.15
N ALA A 401 5.12 5.64 -0.50
CA ALA A 401 4.13 6.61 -0.07
C ALA A 401 3.64 7.43 -1.26
N THR A 402 2.37 7.22 -1.59
CA THR A 402 1.70 7.92 -2.69
C THR A 402 0.43 8.57 -2.16
N ALA A 403 0.03 9.69 -2.77
CA ALA A 403 -1.22 10.36 -2.43
C ALA A 403 -2.37 9.60 -3.11
N GLN A 404 -3.22 8.98 -2.31
CA GLN A 404 -4.19 8.00 -2.76
C GLN A 404 -5.57 8.19 -2.15
N TRP A 405 -6.59 7.71 -2.86
CA TRP A 405 -7.99 7.69 -2.41
C TRP A 405 -8.31 6.37 -1.72
N PHE A 406 -8.87 6.47 -0.52
CA PHE A 406 -9.20 5.33 0.32
C PHE A 406 -10.69 5.32 0.64
N ALA A 407 -11.25 4.13 0.72
CA ALA A 407 -12.59 3.87 1.24
C ALA A 407 -12.43 3.34 2.67
N SER A 408 -12.88 4.12 3.64
CA SER A 408 -12.92 3.74 5.05
C SER A 408 -14.03 2.72 5.28
N VAL A 409 -13.69 1.63 5.95
CA VAL A 409 -14.65 0.57 6.34
C VAL A 409 -15.30 0.88 7.70
N GLU A 410 -14.71 1.78 8.48
CA GLU A 410 -15.11 2.06 9.87
C GLU A 410 -16.58 2.46 10.00
N GLY A 411 -17.11 3.19 9.02
CA GLY A 411 -18.49 3.68 9.03
C GLY A 411 -19.56 2.66 8.62
N PHE A 412 -19.18 1.46 8.17
CA PHE A 412 -20.13 0.39 7.79
C PHE A 412 -19.67 -1.02 8.19
N ARG A 413 -18.64 -1.12 9.02
CA ARG A 413 -18.02 -2.40 9.43
C ARG A 413 -18.99 -3.33 10.13
N GLU A 414 -19.73 -2.83 11.12
CA GLU A 414 -20.71 -3.63 11.89
C GLU A 414 -21.83 -4.12 10.98
N ALA A 415 -22.41 -3.23 10.18
CA ALA A 415 -23.46 -3.60 9.23
C ALA A 415 -22.97 -4.64 8.20
N ALA A 416 -21.71 -4.57 7.78
CA ALA A 416 -21.10 -5.59 6.93
C ALA A 416 -20.94 -6.94 7.65
N MET A 417 -20.50 -6.94 8.91
CA MET A 417 -20.41 -8.15 9.73
C MET A 417 -21.80 -8.79 9.93
N ASP A 418 -22.81 -7.98 10.21
CA ASP A 418 -24.19 -8.44 10.37
C ASP A 418 -24.70 -9.08 9.08
N ALA A 419 -24.47 -8.44 7.92
CA ALA A 419 -24.83 -8.99 6.63
C ALA A 419 -24.10 -10.33 6.34
N ILE A 420 -22.79 -10.41 6.62
CA ILE A 420 -22.00 -11.63 6.45
C ILE A 420 -22.55 -12.78 7.32
N SER A 421 -23.02 -12.48 8.54
CA SER A 421 -23.55 -13.47 9.47
C SER A 421 -24.86 -14.11 8.98
N GLN A 422 -25.60 -13.40 8.11
CA GLN A 422 -26.85 -13.88 7.53
C GLN A 422 -26.66 -14.73 6.26
N VAL A 423 -25.43 -14.79 5.72
CA VAL A 423 -25.11 -15.57 4.53
C VAL A 423 -24.91 -17.04 4.90
N VAL A 424 -25.53 -17.95 4.16
CA VAL A 424 -25.25 -19.39 4.25
C VAL A 424 -24.04 -19.72 3.38
N TRP A 425 -22.93 -20.11 4.00
CA TRP A 425 -21.69 -20.43 3.31
C TRP A 425 -21.58 -21.94 3.03
N THR A 426 -21.22 -22.31 1.80
CA THR A 426 -20.95 -23.70 1.42
C THR A 426 -19.59 -23.78 0.72
N PRO A 427 -18.54 -24.36 1.35
CA PRO A 427 -18.52 -24.93 2.69
C PRO A 427 -18.59 -23.87 3.80
N SER A 428 -19.00 -24.27 5.01
CA SER A 428 -19.19 -23.37 6.17
C SER A 428 -17.92 -22.59 6.56
N GLN A 429 -16.75 -23.16 6.30
CA GLN A 429 -15.45 -22.52 6.52
C GLN A 429 -15.27 -21.21 5.71
N GLY A 430 -16.06 -20.99 4.65
CA GLY A 430 -16.07 -19.76 3.86
C GLY A 430 -16.40 -18.50 4.67
N VAL A 431 -17.09 -18.64 5.81
CA VAL A 431 -17.34 -17.54 6.75
C VAL A 431 -16.04 -16.83 7.16
N VAL A 432 -14.94 -17.57 7.31
CA VAL A 432 -13.63 -17.02 7.68
C VAL A 432 -13.13 -16.05 6.61
N MET A 433 -13.34 -16.33 5.33
CA MET A 433 -13.02 -15.40 4.24
C MET A 433 -13.95 -14.19 4.24
N GLY A 434 -15.24 -14.37 4.50
CA GLY A 434 -16.20 -13.26 4.64
C GLY A 434 -15.78 -12.27 5.73
N MET A 435 -15.34 -12.79 6.88
CA MET A 435 -14.88 -11.99 8.03
C MET A 435 -13.57 -11.23 7.77
N GLN A 436 -12.81 -11.55 6.71
CA GLN A 436 -11.59 -10.80 6.33
C GLN A 436 -11.90 -9.41 5.74
N ILE A 437 -13.10 -9.19 5.19
CA ILE A 437 -13.48 -7.94 4.54
C ILE A 437 -13.61 -6.79 5.55
N PRO A 438 -14.39 -6.92 6.64
CA PRO A 438 -14.53 -5.88 7.66
C PRO A 438 -13.34 -5.79 8.61
N THR A 439 -12.48 -6.81 8.70
CA THR A 439 -11.23 -6.73 9.48
C THR A 439 -10.14 -5.92 8.79
N ARG A 440 -10.28 -5.65 7.48
CA ARG A 440 -9.43 -4.70 6.76
C ARG A 440 -9.91 -3.28 7.06
N PHE A 441 -8.99 -2.45 7.54
CA PHE A 441 -9.30 -1.08 7.94
C PHE A 441 -9.72 -0.20 6.75
N GLU A 442 -9.13 -0.40 5.56
CA GLU A 442 -9.26 0.53 4.42
C GLU A 442 -9.06 -0.21 3.08
N PHE A 443 -9.82 0.18 2.05
CA PHE A 443 -9.60 -0.24 0.66
C PHE A 443 -9.05 0.93 -0.16
N TYR A 444 -8.00 0.69 -0.94
CA TYR A 444 -7.58 1.59 -1.99
C TYR A 444 -8.18 1.14 -3.33
N PHE A 445 -8.75 2.07 -4.09
CA PHE A 445 -9.51 1.75 -5.31
C PHE A 445 -9.10 2.57 -6.53
N ALA A 446 -8.18 3.53 -6.39
CA ALA A 446 -7.80 4.42 -7.47
C ALA A 446 -6.60 3.88 -8.28
N SER A 447 -6.71 2.73 -8.95
CA SER A 447 -5.60 2.26 -9.79
C SER A 447 -5.26 3.32 -10.85
N ILE A 448 -4.00 3.77 -10.91
CA ILE A 448 -3.56 4.80 -11.87
C ILE A 448 -3.40 4.11 -13.22
N SER A 449 -4.53 3.87 -13.89
CA SER A 449 -4.58 2.89 -14.96
C SER A 449 -5.52 3.37 -16.05
N ASP A 450 -5.06 3.40 -17.30
CA ASP A 450 -5.82 3.99 -18.40
C ASP A 450 -7.06 3.19 -18.84
N LEU A 451 -7.26 1.99 -18.25
CA LEU A 451 -8.30 1.04 -18.63
C LEU A 451 -9.53 1.05 -17.70
N SER A 452 -9.59 1.94 -16.71
CA SER A 452 -10.71 2.05 -15.75
C SER A 452 -11.41 3.41 -15.82
N SER A 453 -12.55 3.52 -15.13
CA SER A 453 -13.45 4.67 -15.20
C SER A 453 -12.72 6.02 -14.94
N PRO A 454 -13.16 7.13 -15.56
CA PRO A 454 -12.49 8.43 -15.48
C PRO A 454 -12.24 8.96 -14.06
N LEU A 455 -13.08 8.56 -13.10
CA LEU A 455 -13.10 9.06 -11.71
C LEU A 455 -11.89 8.68 -10.86
N GLN A 456 -11.08 7.70 -11.28
CA GLN A 456 -9.93 7.22 -10.52
C GLN A 456 -8.68 8.12 -10.62
N ARG A 457 -8.79 9.29 -11.27
CA ARG A 457 -7.64 10.13 -11.67
C ARG A 457 -7.55 11.50 -10.97
N LEU A 458 -8.32 11.75 -9.91
CA LEU A 458 -8.32 13.06 -9.23
C LEU A 458 -7.08 13.23 -8.33
N LYS A 459 -6.14 14.12 -8.69
CA LYS A 459 -5.03 14.58 -7.82
C LYS A 459 -5.26 16.04 -7.34
N ASN A 460 -5.35 16.28 -6.02
CA ASN A 460 -5.12 17.58 -5.37
C ASN A 460 -4.42 17.36 -3.99
N PRO A 461 -3.27 18.01 -3.70
CA PRO A 461 -2.55 17.94 -2.41
C PRO A 461 -3.17 18.69 -1.22
N SER A 462 -4.20 19.53 -1.40
CA SER A 462 -4.54 20.58 -0.42
C SER A 462 -5.66 20.23 0.59
N LEU A 463 -6.17 19.00 0.61
CA LEU A 463 -7.16 18.57 1.61
C LEU A 463 -6.47 18.20 2.94
N HIS A 464 -6.06 19.21 3.71
CA HIS A 464 -5.84 19.05 5.15
C HIS A 464 -7.18 19.26 5.88
N PHE A 465 -7.90 18.17 6.15
CA PHE A 465 -8.98 18.21 7.12
C PHE A 465 -8.38 18.08 8.53
N ASN A 466 -8.29 19.17 9.26
CA ASN A 466 -7.85 19.18 10.65
C ASN A 466 -9.07 18.90 11.57
N PRO A 467 -9.15 17.76 12.27
CA PRO A 467 -10.32 17.41 13.10
C PRO A 467 -10.45 18.26 14.37
N SER A 468 -9.49 19.16 14.66
CA SER A 468 -9.36 19.83 15.96
C SER A 468 -9.80 21.30 16.00
N GLN A 469 -10.38 21.84 14.92
CA GLN A 469 -10.87 23.23 14.89
C GLN A 469 -12.37 23.31 14.60
N LEU A 470 -13.20 22.96 15.58
CA LEU A 470 -14.54 23.52 15.72
C LEU A 470 -14.81 23.74 17.22
N PRO A 471 -15.23 24.95 17.65
CA PRO A 471 -15.51 25.23 19.04
C PRO A 471 -16.77 24.49 19.49
N VAL A 472 -16.63 23.68 20.53
CA VAL A 472 -17.74 23.12 21.30
C VAL A 472 -18.42 24.27 22.05
N THR A 473 -19.57 24.76 21.59
CA THR A 473 -20.49 25.53 22.45
C THR A 473 -21.96 25.42 22.00
N HIS A 474 -22.77 24.95 22.96
CA HIS A 474 -24.21 25.14 23.16
C HIS A 474 -25.25 24.53 22.19
N LEU A 475 -25.73 23.34 22.55
CA LEU A 475 -27.14 22.96 22.42
C LEU A 475 -28.02 23.81 23.36
N PRO A 476 -29.27 24.08 22.96
CA PRO A 476 -30.39 23.92 23.89
C PRO A 476 -31.44 22.95 23.34
N THR A 477 -31.52 21.83 24.05
CA THR A 477 -32.69 21.07 24.52
C THR A 477 -34.08 21.63 24.14
N ARG A 478 -34.86 20.87 23.36
CA ARG A 478 -36.27 20.56 23.67
C ARG A 478 -36.64 19.15 23.19
N PHE A 479 -36.94 18.31 24.18
CA PHE A 479 -37.38 16.93 24.10
C PHE A 479 -38.93 16.89 24.10
N THR A 480 -39.48 16.05 23.22
CA THR A 480 -40.67 15.18 23.41
C THR A 480 -42.08 15.76 23.61
N PHE A 481 -42.99 15.46 22.67
CA PHE A 481 -44.15 14.54 22.83
C PHE A 481 -45.17 14.76 21.70
N LEU A 482 -45.42 13.75 20.86
CA LEU A 482 -46.70 13.03 20.85
C LEU A 482 -46.62 11.83 19.91
N LEU A 483 -46.55 10.66 20.53
CA LEU A 483 -46.82 9.37 19.91
C LEU A 483 -48.34 9.17 19.89
N GLY A 484 -48.84 8.63 18.77
CA GLY A 484 -50.02 7.76 18.79
C GLY A 484 -51.33 8.42 18.39
N LYS A 485 -51.76 8.14 17.15
CA LYS A 485 -53.07 7.50 16.92
C LYS A 485 -53.18 6.95 15.48
N TYR A 486 -53.32 5.62 15.41
CA TYR A 486 -53.86 4.75 14.34
C TYR A 486 -53.02 4.64 13.04
N ILE A 487 -52.33 3.55 12.71
CA ILE A 487 -52.74 2.13 12.60
C ILE A 487 -54.07 2.00 11.84
N PHE A 488 -54.00 2.05 10.51
CA PHE A 488 -54.59 1.07 9.57
C PHE A 488 -54.30 1.53 8.13
N ALA A 489 -53.06 1.33 7.69
CA ALA A 489 -52.73 1.15 6.28
C ALA A 489 -51.62 0.10 6.18
N SER A 490 -51.80 -0.99 6.92
CA SER A 490 -51.07 -2.24 6.72
C SER A 490 -51.68 -2.94 5.52
N LEU A 491 -51.30 -2.52 4.33
CA LEU A 491 -51.35 -3.34 3.12
C LEU A 491 -50.46 -2.69 2.06
N PHE A 492 -49.17 -2.59 2.37
CA PHE A 492 -48.08 -2.90 1.43
C PHE A 492 -46.77 -3.01 2.22
N PHE A 493 -46.76 -3.93 3.19
CA PHE A 493 -45.54 -4.41 3.83
C PHE A 493 -44.97 -5.52 2.95
N LEU A 494 -44.23 -5.13 1.92
CA LEU A 494 -43.28 -5.97 1.18
C LEU A 494 -42.50 -5.00 0.26
N PHE A 495 -41.17 -5.03 0.32
CA PHE A 495 -40.22 -4.20 -0.44
C PHE A 495 -39.66 -2.90 0.17
N VAL A 496 -39.33 -2.89 1.47
CA VAL A 496 -38.33 -1.92 1.99
C VAL A 496 -37.35 -2.64 2.92
N SER A 497 -36.43 -3.40 2.33
CA SER A 497 -35.21 -3.88 3.01
C SER A 497 -34.08 -4.24 2.03
N LEU A 498 -34.14 -3.81 0.77
CA LEU A 498 -33.22 -4.29 -0.28
C LEU A 498 -32.07 -3.32 -0.64
N ASP A 499 -32.17 -2.02 -0.36
CA ASP A 499 -31.15 -1.07 -0.84
C ASP A 499 -29.77 -1.21 -0.17
N PHE A 500 -29.71 -1.71 1.06
CA PHE A 500 -28.43 -1.86 1.77
C PHE A 500 -27.75 -3.21 1.49
N VAL A 501 -28.56 -4.26 1.33
CA VAL A 501 -28.09 -5.58 0.92
C VAL A 501 -27.59 -5.53 -0.52
N ASP A 502 -28.19 -4.73 -1.41
CA ASP A 502 -27.72 -4.55 -2.79
C ASP A 502 -26.36 -3.85 -2.89
N VAL A 503 -26.09 -2.85 -2.04
CA VAL A 503 -24.78 -2.18 -2.03
C VAL A 503 -23.69 -3.12 -1.52
N ILE A 504 -23.98 -3.90 -0.48
CA ILE A 504 -23.05 -4.92 0.02
C ILE A 504 -22.91 -6.08 -0.97
N ALA A 505 -23.98 -6.54 -1.61
CA ALA A 505 -23.95 -7.57 -2.64
C ALA A 505 -23.17 -7.10 -3.87
N LYS A 506 -23.28 -5.83 -4.27
CA LYS A 506 -22.46 -5.23 -5.34
C LYS A 506 -20.99 -5.08 -4.95
N LEU A 507 -20.68 -4.77 -3.68
CA LEU A 507 -19.30 -4.77 -3.14
C LEU A 507 -18.71 -6.19 -3.05
N ILE A 508 -19.51 -7.18 -2.65
CA ILE A 508 -19.14 -8.59 -2.60
C ILE A 508 -18.95 -9.12 -4.02
N MET A 509 -19.83 -8.79 -4.97
CA MET A 509 -19.69 -9.14 -6.39
C MET A 509 -18.47 -8.47 -7.02
N PHE A 510 -18.17 -7.21 -6.66
CA PHE A 510 -16.93 -6.54 -7.05
C PHE A 510 -15.71 -7.31 -6.53
N SER A 511 -15.75 -7.85 -5.31
CA SER A 511 -14.68 -8.70 -4.77
C SER A 511 -14.65 -10.12 -5.37
N PHE A 512 -15.80 -10.69 -5.77
CA PHE A 512 -15.90 -12.04 -6.34
C PHE A 512 -15.53 -12.09 -7.83
N SER A 513 -15.82 -11.04 -8.60
CA SER A 513 -15.30 -10.91 -9.97
C SER A 513 -13.76 -10.89 -10.01
N PHE A 514 -13.10 -10.50 -8.92
CA PHE A 514 -11.65 -10.62 -8.77
C PHE A 514 -11.18 -12.05 -8.41
N SER A 515 -11.97 -12.83 -7.65
CA SER A 515 -11.63 -14.23 -7.31
C SER A 515 -11.85 -15.22 -8.45
N ILE A 516 -12.80 -15.00 -9.34
CA ILE A 516 -13.04 -15.91 -10.49
C ILE A 516 -11.84 -15.92 -11.46
N TYR A 517 -11.06 -14.84 -11.52
CA TYR A 517 -9.80 -14.81 -12.28
C TYR A 517 -8.72 -15.75 -11.72
N ARG A 518 -8.82 -16.17 -10.45
CA ARG A 518 -7.86 -17.06 -9.79
C ARG A 518 -8.07 -18.54 -10.11
N ILE A 519 -9.21 -18.92 -10.68
CA ILE A 519 -9.54 -20.32 -11.00
C ILE A 519 -8.96 -20.76 -12.37
N ASN A 520 -8.66 -19.82 -13.27
CA ASN A 520 -8.20 -20.16 -14.62
C ASN A 520 -6.71 -20.53 -14.75
N ASP A 521 -5.86 -20.24 -13.76
CA ASP A 521 -4.42 -20.54 -13.82
C ASP A 521 -4.05 -21.95 -13.29
N GLY A 522 -5.05 -22.79 -12.97
CA GLY A 522 -4.84 -24.14 -12.41
C GLY A 522 -4.87 -25.30 -13.42
N PHE A 523 -5.26 -25.08 -14.67
CA PHE A 523 -5.34 -26.15 -15.67
C PHE A 523 -4.19 -26.05 -16.68
N GLY A 524 -2.99 -26.39 -16.20
CA GLY A 524 -1.84 -26.71 -17.06
C GLY A 524 -2.06 -28.05 -17.77
N GLU A 525 -1.73 -28.07 -19.05
CA GLU A 525 -1.83 -29.20 -19.97
C GLU A 525 -1.12 -30.46 -19.43
N ASN A 526 -1.89 -31.50 -19.08
CA ASN A 526 -1.40 -32.88 -19.06
C ASN A 526 -2.59 -33.85 -19.24
N PRO A 527 -2.70 -34.60 -20.35
CA PRO A 527 -3.81 -35.53 -20.54
C PRO A 527 -3.51 -36.83 -19.79
N VAL A 528 -3.90 -36.92 -18.51
CA VAL A 528 -3.95 -38.22 -17.82
C VAL A 528 -5.26 -38.89 -18.22
N LYS A 529 -5.16 -39.83 -19.17
CA LYS A 529 -6.23 -40.80 -19.45
C LYS A 529 -6.36 -41.75 -18.26
N GLN A 530 -7.43 -41.64 -17.50
CA GLN A 530 -7.97 -42.76 -16.72
C GLN A 530 -9.49 -42.81 -16.91
N PRO A 531 -10.07 -43.98 -17.27
CA PRO A 531 -11.51 -44.13 -17.37
C PRO A 531 -12.09 -44.26 -15.96
N PHE A 532 -13.09 -43.42 -15.63
CA PHE A 532 -13.95 -43.67 -14.49
C PHE A 532 -15.03 -44.67 -14.93
N GLU A 533 -14.96 -45.88 -14.40
CA GLU A 533 -16.10 -46.80 -14.35
C GLU A 533 -17.14 -46.22 -13.38
N CYS A 534 -18.39 -46.27 -13.80
CA CYS A 534 -19.56 -45.89 -13.01
C CYS A 534 -20.10 -47.16 -12.38
N ASP A 535 -20.11 -47.25 -11.05
CA ASP A 535 -20.88 -48.26 -10.33
C ASP A 535 -21.76 -47.57 -9.27
N ASP A 536 -23.07 -47.84 -9.43
CA ASP A 536 -24.28 -47.66 -8.61
C ASP A 536 -24.35 -46.61 -7.47
#